data_AF-A0A7S0HTR5-F1
#
_entry.id   AF-A0A7S0HTR5-F1
#
_cell.length_a   1.000
_cell.length_b   1.000
_cell.length_c   1.000
_cell.angle_alpha   90.00
_cell.angle_beta   90.00
_cell.angle_gamma   90.00
#
_symmetry.space_group_name_H-M   'P 1'
#
loop_
_entity.id
_entity.type
_entity.pdbx_description
1 polymer ?
#
loop_
_entity_poly.entity_id
_entity_poly.type
_entity_poly.pdbx_seq_one_letter_code
_entity_poly.pdbx_strand_id
1 'polypeptide(L)'
;MDEVHERGMDSDLLNLLIKKLMQNSKSSTKLVIMSATLQAHLFGQYFTPEDEMVRDTIFVGARRYPVEVYFLDEWKNFSSSFKSDASLNRLCKQFEMSCQGSDENSKNKMRPEITTDSQKLIIKLLTEIVKPKICILIFLPGIGEIASLQEELEKFASFLCPLQILVLHSLVSREEQEAAMHPAMTGHCKLILSTNIAESSITIPDVLYVIDSGLHR
;
A
#
# COMPACT_ATOMS: atom_id res chain seq x y z
N MET A 1 0.85 10.05 -20.44
CA MET A 1 -0.06 9.25 -19.61
C MET A 1 0.76 8.61 -18.53
N ASP A 2 0.35 8.79 -17.29
CA ASP A 2 1.04 8.26 -16.11
C ASP A 2 0.24 7.10 -15.51
N GLU A 3 0.91 6.26 -14.72
CA GLU A 3 0.32 5.15 -13.98
C GLU A 3 -0.65 4.25 -14.76
N VAL A 4 -0.34 4.01 -16.04
CA VAL A 4 -1.22 3.20 -16.92
C VAL A 4 -1.36 1.76 -16.45
N HIS A 5 -0.49 1.31 -15.55
CA HIS A 5 -0.54 -0.02 -14.95
C HIS A 5 -1.70 -0.23 -13.97
N GLU A 6 -2.35 0.83 -13.48
CA GLU A 6 -3.53 0.74 -12.62
C GLU A 6 -4.79 0.27 -13.36
N ARG A 7 -4.80 0.32 -14.70
CA ARG A 7 -5.89 -0.20 -15.56
C ARG A 7 -7.29 0.34 -15.20
N GLY A 8 -7.38 1.59 -14.75
CA GLY A 8 -8.65 2.26 -14.48
C GLY A 8 -9.49 2.44 -15.75
N MET A 9 -10.82 2.39 -15.61
CA MET A 9 -11.78 2.49 -16.73
C MET A 9 -11.57 3.73 -17.60
N ASP A 10 -11.39 4.90 -16.97
CA ASP A 10 -11.19 6.16 -17.67
C ASP A 10 -9.84 6.21 -18.39
N SER A 11 -8.79 5.63 -17.79
CA SER A 11 -7.46 5.52 -18.41
C SER A 11 -7.48 4.59 -19.62
N ASP A 12 -8.16 3.44 -19.53
CA ASP A 12 -8.32 2.51 -20.64
C ASP A 12 -9.19 3.11 -21.77
N LEU A 13 -10.23 3.87 -21.45
CA LEU A 13 -11.01 4.62 -22.43
C LEU A 13 -10.16 5.69 -23.12
N LEU A 14 -9.37 6.44 -22.34
CA LEU A 14 -8.44 7.45 -22.87
C LEU A 14 -7.38 6.80 -23.79
N ASN A 15 -6.85 5.63 -23.41
CA ASN A 15 -5.93 4.85 -24.25
C ASN A 15 -6.55 4.51 -25.61
N LEU A 16 -7.82 4.08 -25.65
CA LEU A 16 -8.56 3.81 -26.89
C LEU A 16 -8.71 5.07 -27.75
N LEU A 17 -9.11 6.19 -27.15
CA LEU A 17 -9.29 7.45 -27.87
C LEU A 17 -7.98 7.97 -28.46
N ILE A 18 -6.89 7.92 -27.69
CA ILE A 18 -5.56 8.34 -28.15
C ILE A 18 -5.09 7.46 -29.30
N LYS A 19 -5.26 6.13 -29.22
CA LYS A 19 -4.91 5.22 -30.32
C LYS A 19 -5.63 5.60 -31.62
N LYS A 20 -6.94 5.88 -31.55
CA LYS A 20 -7.72 6.34 -32.72
C LYS A 20 -7.24 7.69 -33.27
N LEU A 21 -6.86 8.62 -32.40
CA LEU A 21 -6.33 9.92 -32.81
C LEU A 21 -4.94 9.82 -33.46
N MET A 22 -4.08 8.93 -32.95
CA MET A 22 -2.76 8.67 -33.53
C MET A 22 -2.86 8.04 -34.93
N GLN A 23 -3.85 7.19 -35.17
CA GLN A 23 -4.09 6.59 -36.49
C GLN A 23 -4.62 7.58 -37.53
N ASN A 24 -5.39 8.59 -37.10
CA ASN A 24 -6.12 9.48 -38.02
C ASN A 24 -5.48 10.86 -38.24
N SER A 25 -4.40 11.23 -37.53
CA SER A 25 -3.88 12.59 -37.55
C SER A 25 -2.51 12.74 -38.20
N LYS A 26 -2.36 13.74 -39.08
CA LYS A 26 -1.07 14.37 -39.46
C LYS A 26 -0.49 15.21 -38.30
N SER A 27 -0.73 14.82 -37.05
CA SER A 27 -0.30 15.63 -35.91
C SER A 27 1.14 15.31 -35.52
N SER A 28 1.86 16.34 -35.10
CA SER A 28 3.20 16.24 -34.51
C SER A 28 3.16 15.82 -33.02
N THR A 29 2.00 15.36 -32.53
CA THR A 29 1.78 15.03 -31.13
C THR A 29 2.58 13.79 -30.74
N LYS A 30 3.38 13.91 -29.68
CA LYS A 30 4.14 12.80 -29.12
C LYS A 30 3.43 12.24 -27.89
N LEU A 31 3.24 10.93 -27.85
CA LEU A 31 2.70 10.22 -26.69
C LEU A 31 3.86 9.67 -25.86
N VAL A 32 3.86 9.99 -24.56
CA VAL A 32 4.73 9.36 -23.56
C VAL A 32 3.84 8.60 -22.59
N ILE A 33 4.14 7.31 -22.40
CA ILE A 33 3.44 6.41 -21.50
C ILE A 33 4.40 6.04 -20.38
N MET A 34 3.96 6.23 -19.14
CA MET A 34 4.75 5.96 -17.94
C MET A 34 4.04 4.87 -17.13
N SER A 35 4.82 3.90 -16.65
CA SER A 35 4.34 2.72 -15.92
C SER A 35 5.41 2.30 -14.92
N ALA A 36 5.02 2.04 -13.67
CA ALA A 36 5.91 1.53 -12.64
C ALA A 36 6.23 0.03 -12.80
N THR A 37 5.40 -0.73 -13.52
CA THR A 37 5.53 -2.19 -13.65
C THR A 37 6.15 -2.63 -14.97
N LEU A 38 6.67 -3.87 -14.97
CA LEU A 38 7.29 -4.56 -16.12
C LEU A 38 6.34 -4.78 -17.33
N GLN A 39 5.06 -4.41 -17.23
CA GLN A 39 4.09 -4.53 -18.31
C GLN A 39 4.17 -3.42 -19.38
N ALA A 40 5.17 -2.52 -19.30
CA ALA A 40 5.38 -1.46 -20.29
C ALA A 40 5.42 -1.98 -21.75
N HIS A 41 5.88 -3.21 -21.97
CA HIS A 41 5.90 -3.84 -23.29
C HIS A 41 4.50 -3.99 -23.92
N LEU A 42 3.47 -4.30 -23.12
CA LEU A 42 2.09 -4.45 -23.62
C LEU A 42 1.55 -3.13 -24.17
N PHE A 43 1.85 -2.02 -23.51
CA PHE A 43 1.49 -0.69 -23.99
C PHE A 43 2.27 -0.30 -25.24
N GLY A 44 3.56 -0.67 -25.28
CA GLY A 44 4.39 -0.53 -26.49
C GLY A 44 3.75 -1.24 -27.69
N GLN A 45 3.37 -2.51 -27.54
CA GLN A 45 2.65 -3.27 -28.57
C GLN A 45 1.32 -2.63 -28.94
N TYR A 46 0.52 -2.19 -27.96
CA TYR A 46 -0.81 -1.66 -28.20
C TYR A 46 -0.82 -0.36 -29.03
N PHE A 47 0.13 0.54 -28.81
CA PHE A 47 0.22 1.84 -29.51
C PHE A 47 1.09 1.82 -30.76
N THR A 48 1.88 0.77 -30.98
CA THR A 48 2.65 0.61 -32.22
C THR A 48 1.73 0.08 -33.33
N PRO A 49 1.69 0.69 -34.52
CA PRO A 49 1.00 0.12 -35.68
C PRO A 49 1.51 -1.29 -36.01
N GLU A 50 0.66 -2.16 -36.57
CA GLU A 50 1.03 -3.55 -36.89
C GLU A 50 2.22 -3.66 -37.86
N ASP A 51 2.44 -2.62 -38.69
CA ASP A 51 3.50 -2.56 -39.68
C ASP A 51 4.83 -1.97 -39.14
N GLU A 52 4.87 -1.54 -37.87
CA GLU A 52 6.04 -0.94 -37.24
C GLU A 52 6.63 -1.82 -36.12
N MET A 53 7.94 -1.72 -35.92
CA MET A 53 8.60 -2.35 -34.79
C MET A 53 8.30 -1.61 -33.50
N VAL A 54 7.98 -2.37 -32.45
CA VAL A 54 7.75 -1.82 -31.11
C VAL A 54 9.01 -1.09 -30.65
N ARG A 55 8.85 0.18 -30.25
CA ARG A 55 9.97 0.98 -29.76
C ARG A 55 10.46 0.48 -28.41
N ASP A 56 11.76 0.62 -28.18
CA ASP A 56 12.37 0.25 -26.92
C ASP A 56 11.81 1.09 -25.76
N THR A 57 11.54 0.40 -24.64
CA THR A 57 11.12 1.04 -23.40
C THR A 57 12.33 1.72 -22.76
N ILE A 58 12.19 3.01 -22.40
CA ILE A 58 13.19 3.70 -21.59
C ILE A 58 12.97 3.30 -20.13
N PHE A 59 13.96 2.61 -19.54
CA PHE A 59 13.95 2.29 -18.12
C PHE A 59 14.61 3.40 -17.32
N VAL A 60 13.82 4.11 -16.51
CA VAL A 60 14.33 5.06 -15.54
C VAL A 60 14.65 4.29 -14.25
N GLY A 61 15.93 4.01 -14.02
CA GLY A 61 16.36 3.26 -12.85
C GLY A 61 16.06 4.01 -11.55
N ALA A 62 15.50 3.31 -10.57
CA ALA A 62 15.41 3.78 -9.19
C ALA A 62 16.52 3.15 -8.35
N ARG A 63 17.20 3.94 -7.52
CA ARG A 63 18.01 3.38 -6.41
C ARG A 63 17.03 2.79 -5.41
N ARG A 64 16.84 1.48 -5.47
CA ARG A 64 16.08 0.73 -4.46
C ARG A 64 17.06 0.27 -3.40
N TYR A 65 16.76 0.56 -2.15
CA TYR A 65 17.41 -0.10 -1.02
C TYR A 65 16.80 -1.51 -0.89
N PRO A 66 17.58 -2.52 -0.48
CA PRO A 66 17.02 -3.85 -0.24
C PRO A 66 15.94 -3.76 0.84
N VAL A 67 14.78 -4.34 0.55
CA VAL A 67 13.65 -4.45 1.49
C VAL A 67 13.56 -5.90 1.92
N GLU A 68 13.64 -6.12 3.23
CA GLU A 68 13.37 -7.44 3.81
C GLU A 68 11.86 -7.62 3.95
N VAL A 69 11.36 -8.77 3.48
CA VAL A 69 9.94 -9.10 3.50
C VAL A 69 9.72 -10.23 4.49
N TYR A 70 8.72 -10.07 5.36
CA TYR A 70 8.33 -11.06 6.36
C TYR A 70 6.83 -11.32 6.20
N PHE A 71 6.47 -12.58 5.96
CA PHE A 71 5.07 -13.00 5.94
C PHE A 71 4.58 -13.38 7.35
N LEU A 72 3.26 -13.56 7.49
CA LEU A 72 2.63 -13.86 8.78
C LEU A 72 3.17 -15.15 9.40
N ASP A 73 3.52 -16.15 8.59
CA ASP A 73 4.12 -17.43 8.99
C ASP A 73 5.59 -17.30 9.39
N GLU A 74 6.27 -16.27 8.89
CA GLU A 74 7.69 -15.97 9.14
C GLU A 74 7.91 -14.97 10.29
N TRP A 75 6.86 -14.52 10.96
CA TRP A 75 6.94 -13.47 12.00
C TRP A 75 7.93 -13.76 13.13
N LYS A 76 8.21 -15.04 13.40
CA LYS A 76 9.21 -15.49 14.40
C LYS A 76 10.64 -15.11 14.03
N ASN A 77 10.90 -14.88 12.74
CA ASN A 77 12.20 -14.48 12.23
C ASN A 77 12.40 -12.97 12.34
N PHE A 78 11.32 -12.20 12.50
CA PHE A 78 11.37 -10.74 12.59
C PHE A 78 12.02 -10.22 13.88
N SER A 79 11.65 -10.78 15.05
CA SER A 79 12.24 -10.41 16.35
C SER A 79 12.46 -11.64 17.22
N SER A 80 13.54 -11.66 17.99
CA SER A 80 13.76 -12.71 18.99
C SER A 80 12.71 -12.68 20.11
N SER A 81 12.17 -11.49 20.43
CA SER A 81 11.08 -11.26 21.40
C SER A 81 9.83 -12.07 21.05
N PHE A 82 9.59 -12.23 19.74
CA PHE A 82 8.44 -12.89 19.15
C PHE A 82 8.50 -14.42 19.20
N LYS A 83 9.69 -15.03 19.19
CA LYS A 83 9.83 -16.50 19.19
C LYS A 83 9.12 -17.18 20.36
N SER A 84 9.08 -16.54 21.52
CA SER A 84 8.48 -17.06 22.76
C SER A 84 7.09 -16.50 23.07
N ASP A 85 6.53 -15.62 22.25
CA ASP A 85 5.25 -14.99 22.57
C ASP A 85 4.07 -15.93 22.23
N ALA A 86 3.56 -16.62 23.25
CA ALA A 86 2.43 -17.54 23.13
C ALA A 86 1.13 -16.84 22.67
N SER A 87 0.94 -15.57 23.04
CA SER A 87 -0.23 -14.79 22.67
C SER A 87 -0.22 -14.45 21.19
N LEU A 88 0.94 -14.05 20.65
CA LEU A 88 1.07 -13.72 19.24
C LEU A 88 0.97 -15.00 18.37
N ASN A 89 1.56 -16.12 18.80
CA ASN A 89 1.32 -17.42 18.15
C ASN A 89 -0.17 -17.81 18.09
N ARG A 90 -0.93 -17.51 19.16
CA ARG A 90 -2.37 -17.77 19.20
C ARG A 90 -3.14 -16.85 18.25
N LEU A 91 -2.80 -15.56 18.21
CA LEU A 91 -3.40 -14.59 17.30
C LEU A 91 -3.13 -14.94 15.83
N CYS A 92 -1.90 -15.30 15.47
CA CYS A 92 -1.59 -15.77 14.10
C CYS A 92 -2.46 -16.97 13.72
N LYS A 93 -2.56 -17.99 14.58
CA LYS A 93 -3.41 -19.16 14.31
C LYS A 93 -4.90 -18.80 14.20
N GLN A 94 -5.38 -17.86 15.03
CA GLN A 94 -6.76 -17.40 14.96
C GLN A 94 -7.05 -16.68 13.65
N PHE A 95 -6.13 -15.82 13.20
CA PHE A 95 -6.21 -15.14 11.92
C PHE A 95 -6.12 -16.12 10.74
N GLU A 96 -5.22 -17.10 10.78
CA GLU A 96 -5.14 -18.15 9.76
C GLU A 96 -6.46 -18.95 9.65
N MET A 97 -7.06 -19.31 10.79
CA MET A 97 -8.36 -20.01 10.81
C MET A 97 -9.50 -19.13 10.28
N SER A 98 -9.48 -17.83 10.55
CA SER A 98 -10.52 -16.91 10.03
C SER A 98 -10.42 -16.73 8.52
N CYS A 99 -9.21 -16.78 7.95
CA CYS A 99 -9.00 -16.81 6.51
C CYS A 99 -9.48 -18.11 5.84
N GLN A 100 -9.43 -19.24 6.55
CA GLN A 100 -9.84 -20.56 6.04
C GLN A 100 -11.35 -20.85 6.20
N GLY A 101 -12.06 -20.07 7.02
CA GLY A 101 -13.47 -20.30 7.39
C GLY A 101 -14.54 -19.88 6.37
N SER A 102 -14.28 -19.99 5.07
CA SER A 102 -15.32 -19.78 4.04
C SER A 102 -15.63 -21.10 3.32
N ASP A 103 -16.64 -21.82 3.83
CA ASP A 103 -17.30 -22.91 3.10
C ASP A 103 -17.66 -22.44 1.68
N GLU A 104 -17.25 -23.19 0.67
CA GLU A 104 -17.52 -22.90 -0.76
C GLU A 104 -19.01 -22.83 -1.13
N ASN A 105 -19.92 -23.16 -0.19
CA ASN A 105 -21.37 -23.26 -0.43
C ASN A 105 -22.21 -22.08 0.08
N SER A 106 -21.64 -21.08 0.76
CA SER A 106 -22.40 -19.89 1.22
C SER A 106 -22.22 -18.71 0.26
N LYS A 107 -23.29 -18.33 -0.45
CA LYS A 107 -23.36 -17.19 -1.39
C LYS A 107 -23.11 -15.81 -0.75
N ASN A 108 -22.87 -15.74 0.56
CA ASN A 108 -22.37 -14.55 1.24
C ASN A 108 -20.89 -14.75 1.57
N LYS A 109 -20.02 -14.50 0.60
CA LYS A 109 -18.58 -14.29 0.85
C LYS A 109 -18.44 -12.97 1.61
N MET A 110 -18.59 -13.02 2.93
CA MET A 110 -18.22 -11.89 3.78
C MET A 110 -16.71 -11.74 3.61
N ARG A 111 -16.29 -10.66 2.94
CA ARG A 111 -14.87 -10.36 2.75
C ARG A 111 -14.21 -10.36 4.14
N PRO A 112 -12.99 -10.88 4.29
CA PRO A 112 -12.27 -10.75 5.54
C PRO A 112 -12.13 -9.25 5.86
N GLU A 113 -12.95 -8.77 6.79
CA GLU A 113 -12.73 -7.46 7.40
C GLU A 113 -11.47 -7.57 8.26
N ILE A 114 -10.84 -6.43 8.55
CA ILE A 114 -9.85 -6.38 9.62
C ILE A 114 -10.57 -6.80 10.90
N THR A 115 -10.40 -8.07 11.26
CA THR A 115 -10.89 -8.59 12.52
C THR A 115 -10.17 -7.88 13.66
N THR A 116 -10.77 -7.83 14.84
CA THR A 116 -10.10 -7.35 16.07
C THR A 116 -8.75 -8.05 16.30
N ASP A 117 -8.56 -9.26 15.76
CA ASP A 117 -7.32 -10.01 15.88
C ASP A 117 -6.20 -9.46 14.98
N SER A 118 -6.48 -8.95 13.78
CA SER A 118 -5.46 -8.30 12.96
C SER A 118 -5.03 -6.94 13.51
N GLN A 119 -5.95 -6.17 14.11
CA GLN A 119 -5.57 -4.94 14.84
C GLN A 119 -4.63 -5.24 16.01
N LYS A 120 -4.94 -6.26 16.81
CA LYS A 120 -4.05 -6.71 17.89
C LYS A 120 -2.68 -7.15 17.39
N LEU A 121 -2.62 -7.85 16.25
CA LEU A 121 -1.36 -8.23 15.61
C LEU A 121 -0.54 -6.98 15.22
N ILE A 122 -1.17 -6.01 14.55
CA ILE A 122 -0.54 -4.74 14.16
C ILE A 122 -0.01 -4.00 15.40
N ILE A 123 -0.81 -3.85 16.44
CA ILE A 123 -0.40 -3.19 17.69
C ILE A 123 0.78 -3.93 18.32
N LYS A 124 0.75 -5.26 18.35
CA LYS A 124 1.85 -6.06 18.89
C LYS A 124 3.13 -5.91 18.06
N LEU A 125 3.04 -5.84 16.74
CA LEU A 125 4.18 -5.52 15.88
C LEU A 125 4.74 -4.14 16.19
N LEU A 126 3.85 -3.15 16.35
CA LEU A 126 4.23 -1.78 16.68
C LEU A 126 5.02 -1.67 17.98
N THR A 127 4.77 -2.53 18.97
CA THR A 127 5.55 -2.52 20.22
C THR A 127 7.06 -2.73 20.03
N GLU A 128 7.47 -3.46 19.01
CA GLU A 128 8.89 -3.75 18.76
C GLU A 128 9.54 -2.70 17.83
N ILE A 129 8.77 -2.15 16.89
CA ILE A 129 9.29 -1.27 15.84
C ILE A 129 9.20 0.22 16.17
N VAL A 130 8.27 0.63 17.04
CA VAL A 130 8.07 2.04 17.37
C VAL A 130 9.28 2.58 18.13
N LYS A 131 9.98 3.53 17.52
CA LYS A 131 11.10 4.27 18.12
C LYS A 131 11.09 5.72 17.62
N PRO A 132 11.69 6.67 18.36
CA PRO A 132 11.79 8.05 17.90
C PRO A 132 12.47 8.15 16.53
N LYS A 133 11.98 9.08 15.69
CA LYS A 133 12.47 9.34 14.32
C LYS A 133 12.24 8.21 13.30
N ILE A 134 11.49 7.17 13.65
CA ILE A 134 11.07 6.14 12.70
C ILE A 134 9.75 6.56 12.06
N CYS A 135 9.61 6.30 10.75
CA CYS A 135 8.34 6.40 10.04
C CYS A 135 7.84 5.01 9.62
N ILE A 136 6.59 4.74 9.93
CA ILE A 136 5.91 3.47 9.68
C ILE A 136 4.66 3.76 8.86
N LEU A 137 4.49 3.05 7.75
CA LEU A 137 3.30 3.09 6.90
C LEU A 137 2.49 1.82 7.10
N ILE A 138 1.18 1.95 7.35
CA ILE A 138 0.27 0.82 7.56
C ILE A 138 -0.82 0.87 6.48
N PHE A 139 -0.94 -0.19 5.69
CA PHE A 139 -2.00 -0.35 4.71
C PHE A 139 -3.22 -1.03 5.31
N LEU A 140 -4.36 -0.35 5.23
CA LEU A 140 -5.66 -0.77 5.74
C LEU A 140 -6.70 -0.69 4.59
N PRO A 141 -7.77 -1.50 4.63
CA PRO A 141 -8.72 -1.61 3.52
C PRO A 141 -9.62 -0.39 3.37
N GLY A 142 -9.83 0.41 4.41
CA GLY A 142 -10.76 1.54 4.35
C GLY A 142 -10.73 2.47 5.56
N ILE A 143 -11.51 3.55 5.46
CA ILE A 143 -11.57 4.62 6.47
C ILE A 143 -12.11 4.14 7.84
N GLY A 144 -13.02 3.16 7.85
CA GLY A 144 -13.57 2.62 9.09
C GLY A 144 -12.52 1.88 9.90
N GLU A 145 -11.71 1.06 9.24
CA GLU A 145 -10.61 0.34 9.84
C GLU A 145 -9.47 1.28 10.27
N ILE A 146 -9.21 2.32 9.48
CA ILE A 146 -8.27 3.40 9.86
C ILE A 146 -8.72 4.06 11.17
N ALA A 147 -9.98 4.51 11.24
CA ALA A 147 -10.51 5.18 12.43
C ALA A 147 -10.48 4.27 13.66
N SER A 148 -10.85 2.99 13.50
CA SER A 148 -10.83 2.01 14.58
C SER A 148 -9.41 1.74 15.08
N LEU A 149 -8.44 1.55 14.19
CA LEU A 149 -7.05 1.33 14.60
C LEU A 149 -6.46 2.60 15.24
N GLN A 150 -6.77 3.79 14.72
CA GLN A 150 -6.34 5.06 15.30
C GLN A 150 -6.77 5.18 16.77
N GLU A 151 -8.05 4.89 17.09
CA GLU A 151 -8.56 4.96 18.45
C GLU A 151 -7.83 3.99 19.40
N GLU A 152 -7.50 2.78 18.95
CA GLU A 152 -6.72 1.82 19.73
C GLU A 152 -5.27 2.28 19.93
N LEU A 153 -4.65 2.88 18.90
CA LEU A 153 -3.29 3.39 18.95
C LEU A 153 -3.17 4.60 19.88
N GLU A 154 -4.16 5.47 19.95
CA GLU A 154 -4.17 6.61 20.88
C GLU A 154 -4.18 6.15 22.34
N LYS A 155 -4.92 5.07 22.66
CA LYS A 155 -4.88 4.42 23.98
C LYS A 155 -3.51 3.83 24.28
N PHE A 156 -2.84 3.31 23.23
CA PHE A 156 -1.55 2.66 23.34
C PHE A 156 -0.36 3.62 23.39
N ALA A 157 -0.50 4.82 22.80
CA ALA A 157 0.55 5.85 22.74
C ALA A 157 1.10 6.23 24.11
N SER A 158 0.28 6.13 25.16
CA SER A 158 0.66 6.43 26.55
C SER A 158 1.76 5.51 27.10
N PHE A 159 1.96 4.32 26.51
CA PHE A 159 2.93 3.32 26.98
C PHE A 159 4.23 3.28 26.18
N LEU A 160 4.30 4.02 25.07
CA LEU A 160 5.42 4.02 24.14
C LEU A 160 6.08 5.42 24.05
N CYS A 161 6.89 5.63 23.02
CA CYS A 161 7.32 6.98 22.66
C CYS A 161 6.14 7.79 22.09
N PRO A 162 6.22 9.14 22.11
CA PRO A 162 5.21 9.99 21.51
C PRO A 162 4.93 9.60 20.05
N LEU A 163 3.67 9.32 19.72
CA LEU A 163 3.24 8.94 18.39
C LEU A 163 2.67 10.15 17.66
N GLN A 164 3.04 10.32 16.39
CA GLN A 164 2.39 11.23 15.46
C GLN A 164 1.59 10.38 14.46
N ILE A 165 0.30 10.22 14.71
CA ILE A 165 -0.60 9.43 13.87
C ILE A 165 -1.19 10.33 12.79
N LEU A 166 -1.05 9.94 11.52
CA LEU A 166 -1.54 10.67 10.35
C LEU A 166 -2.36 9.72 9.48
N VAL A 167 -3.44 10.24 8.89
CA VAL A 167 -4.33 9.46 8.02
C VAL A 167 -4.13 9.86 6.56
N LEU A 168 -4.02 8.87 5.69
CA LEU A 168 -4.00 9.04 4.24
C LEU A 168 -5.18 8.27 3.62
N HIS A 169 -6.18 9.02 3.18
CA HIS A 169 -7.34 8.50 2.47
C HIS A 169 -7.78 9.49 1.40
N SER A 170 -8.46 9.02 0.35
CA SER A 170 -9.01 9.87 -0.72
C SER A 170 -10.07 10.87 -0.27
N LEU A 171 -10.59 10.72 0.95
CA LEU A 171 -11.62 11.58 1.55
C LEU A 171 -11.04 12.63 2.50
N VAL A 172 -9.73 12.56 2.75
CA VAL A 172 -9.01 13.47 3.63
C VAL A 172 -8.62 14.74 2.87
N SER A 173 -8.56 15.88 3.58
CA SER A 173 -8.20 17.17 2.99
C SER A 173 -6.78 17.17 2.44
N ARG A 174 -6.50 18.08 1.49
CA ARG A 174 -5.16 18.18 0.89
C ARG A 174 -4.13 18.58 1.92
N GLU A 175 -4.50 19.45 2.85
CA GLU A 175 -3.65 19.93 3.95
C GLU A 175 -3.22 18.77 4.87
N GLU A 176 -4.13 17.84 5.17
CA GLU A 176 -3.82 16.65 5.97
C GLU A 176 -2.94 15.65 5.21
N GLN A 177 -3.19 15.45 3.91
CA GLN A 177 -2.30 14.64 3.06
C GLN A 177 -0.89 15.23 2.99
N GLU A 178 -0.79 16.56 2.88
CA GLU A 178 0.48 17.27 2.85
C GLU A 178 1.21 17.19 4.20
N ALA A 179 0.49 17.20 5.33
CA ALA A 179 1.07 16.96 6.64
C ALA A 179 1.76 15.58 6.73
N ALA A 180 1.21 14.56 6.07
CA ALA A 180 1.84 13.24 5.98
C ALA A 180 3.12 13.21 5.13
N MET A 181 3.43 14.25 4.34
CA MET A 181 4.68 14.34 3.58
C MET A 181 5.84 14.94 4.39
N HIS A 182 5.54 15.62 5.50
CA HIS A 182 6.56 16.26 6.32
C HIS A 182 7.27 15.27 7.25
N PRO A 183 8.54 15.51 7.64
CA PRO A 183 9.26 14.67 8.59
C PRO A 183 8.53 14.56 9.95
N ALA A 184 8.84 13.49 10.68
CA ALA A 184 8.33 13.29 12.03
C ALA A 184 8.71 14.45 12.96
N MET A 185 7.80 14.83 13.86
CA MET A 185 8.12 15.77 14.94
C MET A 185 9.29 15.26 15.78
N THR A 186 10.10 16.18 16.32
CA THR A 186 11.26 15.83 17.14
C THR A 186 10.86 14.92 18.30
N GLY A 187 11.52 13.76 18.41
CA GLY A 187 11.27 12.77 19.46
C GLY A 187 10.05 11.89 19.24
N HIS A 188 9.29 12.08 18.16
CA HIS A 188 8.10 11.28 17.85
C HIS A 188 8.42 10.15 16.86
N CYS A 189 7.62 9.08 16.91
CA CYS A 189 7.51 8.10 15.84
C CYS A 189 6.33 8.52 14.93
N LYS A 190 6.57 8.59 13.63
CA LYS A 190 5.53 8.94 12.64
C LYS A 190 4.84 7.67 12.18
N LEU A 191 3.52 7.62 12.35
CA LEU A 191 2.70 6.49 11.99
C LEU A 191 1.65 6.95 10.99
N ILE A 192 1.66 6.37 9.79
CA ILE A 192 0.77 6.75 8.71
C ILE A 192 -0.19 5.60 8.44
N LEU A 193 -1.47 5.84 8.63
CA LEU A 193 -2.54 4.90 8.36
C LEU A 193 -3.12 5.22 6.99
N SER A 194 -2.96 4.32 6.02
CA SER A 194 -3.27 4.59 4.63
C SER A 194 -4.10 3.47 3.99
N THR A 195 -4.90 3.82 2.99
CA THR A 195 -5.34 2.86 1.97
C THR A 195 -4.29 2.76 0.86
N ASN A 196 -4.63 2.11 -0.25
CA ASN A 196 -3.83 2.04 -1.47
C ASN A 196 -3.47 3.41 -2.09
N ILE A 197 -3.99 4.53 -1.59
CA ILE A 197 -3.57 5.87 -2.04
C ILE A 197 -2.06 6.12 -1.88
N ALA A 198 -1.42 5.53 -0.85
CA ALA A 198 0.02 5.61 -0.64
C ALA A 198 0.82 4.54 -1.40
N GLU A 199 0.16 3.64 -2.15
CA GLU A 199 0.84 2.65 -3.00
C GLU A 199 1.32 3.31 -4.29
N SER A 200 0.44 4.04 -4.96
CA SER A 200 0.69 4.58 -6.30
C SER A 200 0.58 6.09 -6.38
N SER A 201 -0.34 6.71 -5.64
CA SER A 201 -0.67 8.13 -5.85
C SER A 201 0.27 9.09 -5.10
N ILE A 202 0.95 8.61 -4.05
CA ILE A 202 1.71 9.46 -3.13
C ILE A 202 2.99 8.75 -2.69
N THR A 203 4.12 9.46 -2.74
CA THR A 203 5.40 8.97 -2.19
C THR A 203 5.71 9.65 -0.88
N ILE A 204 5.79 8.87 0.20
CA ILE A 204 6.11 9.37 1.53
C ILE A 204 7.61 9.24 1.77
N PRO A 205 8.34 10.34 2.02
CA PRO A 205 9.74 10.26 2.36
C PRO A 205 9.92 9.58 3.73
N ASP A 206 11.06 8.90 3.90
CA ASP A 206 11.57 8.38 5.17
C ASP A 206 10.83 7.17 5.78
N VAL A 207 9.91 6.53 5.05
CA VAL A 207 9.29 5.27 5.50
C VAL A 207 10.36 4.18 5.66
N LEU A 208 10.48 3.65 6.88
CA LEU A 208 11.42 2.58 7.22
C LEU A 208 10.75 1.22 7.32
N TYR A 209 9.51 1.18 7.81
CA TYR A 209 8.71 -0.04 7.90
C TYR A 209 7.38 0.14 7.20
N VAL A 210 6.94 -0.93 6.52
CA VAL A 210 5.61 -1.04 5.92
C VAL A 210 4.93 -2.24 6.56
N ILE A 211 3.71 -2.04 7.06
CA ILE A 211 2.83 -3.10 7.52
C ILE A 211 1.66 -3.19 6.54
N ASP A 212 1.58 -4.29 5.81
CA ASP A 212 0.46 -4.56 4.91
C ASP A 212 -0.54 -5.51 5.59
N SER A 213 -1.79 -5.08 5.70
CA SER A 213 -2.87 -5.95 6.20
C SER A 213 -3.27 -7.04 5.20
N GLY A 214 -2.87 -6.93 3.94
CA GLY A 214 -3.21 -7.85 2.86
C GLY A 214 -4.68 -7.78 2.45
N LEU A 215 -5.41 -6.76 2.90
CA LEU A 215 -6.84 -6.57 2.66
C LEU A 215 -7.08 -5.30 1.86
N HIS A 216 -7.92 -5.41 0.83
CA HIS A 216 -8.31 -4.31 -0.04
C HIS A 216 -9.83 -4.29 -0.24
N ARG A 217 -10.43 -3.10 -0.40
CA ARG A 217 -11.87 -2.90 -0.62
C ARG A 217 -12.19 -2.54 -2.07
#